data_AF-A0A3G6PA77-F1
#
_entry.id   AF-A0A3G6PA77-F1
#
_cell.length_a   1.000
_cell.length_b   1.000
_cell.length_c   1.000
_cell.angle_alpha   90.00
_cell.angle_beta   90.00
_cell.angle_gamma   90.00
#
_symmetry.space_group_name_H-M   'P 1'
#
loop_
_entity.id
_entity.type
_entity.pdbx_description
1 polymer ?
#
loop_
_entity_poly.entity_id
_entity_poly.type
_entity_poly.pdbx_seq_one_letter_code
_entity_poly.pdbx_strand_id
1 'polypeptide(L)' 'MSITYYDFKNLSKESQYKLVSADGVIISETYKDKLKFVLYKVSSFSVEIVYNVTNEKIEGLNVFQNNAAYEK' A
#
# COMPACT_ATOMS: atom_id res chain seq x y z
N MET A 1 3.63 4.42 16.62
CA MET A 1 4.37 5.54 16.00
C MET A 1 3.61 5.95 14.76
N SER A 2 3.40 7.25 14.54
CA SER A 2 2.77 7.71 13.30
C SER A 2 3.86 8.12 12.32
N ILE A 3 4.09 7.31 11.30
CA ILE A 3 4.99 7.66 10.19
C ILE A 3 4.28 8.65 9.25
N THR A 4 5.03 9.62 8.72
CA THR A 4 4.51 10.55 7.71
C THR A 4 4.68 9.97 6.30
N TYR A 5 3.97 10.53 5.32
CA TYR A 5 4.11 10.15 3.91
C TYR A 5 5.56 10.30 3.40
N TYR A 6 6.25 11.38 3.79
CA TYR A 6 7.62 11.63 3.34
C TYR A 6 8.62 10.69 4.01
N ASP A 7 8.47 10.45 5.32
CA ASP A 7 9.30 9.47 6.03
C ASP A 7 9.14 8.08 5.42
N PHE A 8 7.91 7.69 5.12
CA PHE A 8 7.61 6.42 4.48
C PHE A 8 8.29 6.30 3.11
N LYS A 9 8.22 7.33 2.26
CA LYS A 9 8.88 7.31 0.94
C LYS A 9 10.39 7.29 1.01
N ASN A 10 10.99 7.76 2.10
CA ASN A 10 12.43 7.71 2.34
C ASN A 10 12.91 6.34 2.84
N LEU A 11 12.00 5.44 3.22
CA LEU A 11 12.35 4.06 3.58
C LEU A 11 12.79 3.25 2.35
N SER A 12 13.62 2.24 2.59
CA SER A 12 13.87 1.20 1.58
C SER A 12 12.58 0.47 1.22
N LYS A 13 12.49 -0.09 0.01
CA LYS A 13 11.31 -0.85 -0.43
C LYS A 13 10.96 -2.00 0.54
N GLU A 14 11.97 -2.71 1.04
CA GLU A 14 11.75 -3.79 2.02
C GLU A 14 11.11 -3.27 3.31
N SER A 15 11.60 -2.14 3.83
CA SER A 15 11.03 -1.51 5.02
C SER A 15 9.62 -0.98 4.77
N GLN A 16 9.33 -0.46 3.58
CA GLN A 16 7.98 -0.05 3.18
C GLN A 16 7.01 -1.23 3.21
N TYR A 17 7.37 -2.37 2.61
CA TYR A 17 6.55 -3.57 2.63
C TYR A 17 6.33 -4.11 4.04
N LYS A 18 7.40 -4.20 4.84
CA LYS A 18 7.31 -4.65 6.24
C LYS A 18 6.36 -3.76 7.04
N LEU A 19 6.45 -2.45 6.88
CA LEU A 19 5.61 -1.50 7.61
C LEU A 19 4.14 -1.60 7.17
N VAL A 20 3.86 -1.67 5.88
CA VAL A 20 2.48 -1.83 5.37
C VAL A 20 1.89 -3.15 5.84
N SER A 21 2.65 -4.24 5.84
CA SER A 21 2.16 -5.55 6.31
C SER A 21 1.98 -5.62 7.83
N ALA A 22 2.76 -4.84 8.61
CA ALA A 22 2.68 -4.84 10.07
C ALA A 22 1.61 -3.87 10.60
N ASP A 23 1.57 -2.66 10.07
CA ASP A 23 0.77 -1.54 10.60
C ASP A 23 -0.36 -1.10 9.66
N GLY A 24 -0.37 -1.57 8.41
CA GLY A 24 -1.37 -1.19 7.42
C GLY A 24 -2.72 -1.87 7.65
N VAL A 25 -3.80 -1.10 7.53
CA VAL A 25 -5.17 -1.62 7.58
C VAL A 25 -5.73 -1.71 6.17
N ILE A 26 -6.17 -2.89 5.74
CA ILE A 26 -6.76 -3.06 4.41
C ILE A 26 -8.05 -2.23 4.32
N ILE A 27 -8.12 -1.34 3.33
CA ILE A 27 -9.30 -0.53 2.99
C ILE A 27 -10.10 -1.20 1.88
N SER A 28 -9.41 -1.72 0.87
CA SER A 28 -10.03 -2.31 -0.31
C SER A 28 -9.10 -3.31 -0.98
N GLU A 29 -9.69 -4.31 -1.61
CA GLU A 29 -9.01 -5.28 -2.47
C GLU A 29 -9.72 -5.34 -3.81
N THR A 30 -8.95 -5.17 -4.88
CA THR A 30 -9.47 -5.23 -6.25
C THR A 30 -8.66 -6.22 -7.06
N TYR A 31 -9.34 -7.02 -7.87
CA TYR A 31 -8.70 -7.95 -8.80
C TYR A 31 -8.91 -7.45 -10.22
N LYS A 32 -7.83 -7.39 -10.99
CA LYS A 32 -7.88 -7.10 -12.42
C LYS A 32 -6.92 -8.03 -13.15
N ASP A 33 -7.47 -8.88 -14.01
CA ASP A 33 -6.74 -9.92 -14.71
C ASP A 33 -5.90 -10.79 -13.75
N LYS A 34 -4.58 -10.77 -13.88
CA LYS A 34 -3.62 -11.53 -13.06
C LYS A 34 -3.02 -10.70 -11.93
N LEU A 35 -3.59 -9.53 -11.64
CA LEU A 35 -3.10 -8.62 -10.62
C LEU A 35 -4.15 -8.43 -9.52
N LYS A 36 -3.67 -8.48 -8.28
CA LYS A 36 -4.42 -8.14 -7.07
C LYS A 36 -3.86 -6.82 -6.54
N PHE A 37 -4.74 -5.83 -6.41
CA PHE A 37 -4.44 -4.51 -5.87
C PHE A 37 -5.00 -4.46 -4.46
N VAL A 38 -4.13 -4.33 -3.46
CA VAL A 38 -4.55 -4.21 -2.06
C VAL A 38 -4.21 -2.82 -1.58
N LEU A 39 -5.24 -2.05 -1.22
CA LEU A 39 -5.11 -0.72 -0.69
C LEU A 39 -5.12 -0.77 0.83
N TYR A 40 -4.07 -0.25 1.45
CA TYR A 40 -3.87 -0.16 2.88
C TYR A 40 -3.92 1.29 3.34
N LYS A 41 -4.57 1.54 4.48
CA LYS A 41 -4.42 2.78 5.25
C LYS A 41 -3.20 2.64 6.13
N VAL A 42 -2.27 3.60 6.02
CA VAL A 42 -1.10 3.68 6.89
C VAL A 42 -1.07 5.08 7.48
N SER A 43 -1.30 5.19 8.79
CA SER A 43 -1.33 6.49 9.48
C SER A 43 -2.35 7.45 8.79
N SER A 44 -1.87 8.56 8.20
CA SER A 44 -2.67 9.58 7.51
C SER A 44 -2.70 9.45 5.99
N PHE A 45 -2.09 8.41 5.40
CA PHE A 45 -1.99 8.21 3.96
C PHE A 45 -2.39 6.79 3.56
N SER A 46 -2.40 6.50 2.26
CA SER A 46 -2.74 5.18 1.75
C SER A 46 -1.60 4.60 0.91
N VAL A 47 -1.44 3.28 0.96
CA VAL A 47 -0.45 2.53 0.19
C VAL A 47 -1.15 1.41 -0.56
N GLU A 48 -0.95 1.32 -1.86
CA GLU A 48 -1.39 0.17 -2.64
C GLU A 48 -0.22 -0.75 -2.91
N ILE A 49 -0.39 -2.04 -2.64
CA ILE A 49 0.53 -3.08 -3.06
C ILE A 49 -0.14 -3.89 -4.17
N VAL A 50 0.59 -4.03 -5.28
CA VAL A 50 0.16 -4.81 -6.44
C VAL A 50 0.85 -6.16 -6.39
N TYR A 51 0.07 -7.22 -6.30
CA TYR A 51 0.54 -8.60 -6.32
C TYR A 51 0.16 -9.24 -7.65
N ASN A 52 1.06 -10.05 -8.20
CA ASN A 52 0.73 -10.96 -9.29
C ASN A 52 0.20 -12.25 -8.69
N VAL A 53 -1.07 -12.56 -8.97
CA VAL A 53 -1.75 -13.74 -8.40
C VAL A 53 -1.23 -15.06 -8.99
N THR A 54 -0.47 -15.02 -10.09
CA THR A 54 0.06 -16.22 -10.75
C THR A 54 1.34 -16.73 -10.09
N ASN A 55 2.14 -15.84 -9.51
CA ASN A 55 3.42 -16.16 -8.88
C ASN A 55 3.54 -15.67 -7.43
N GLU A 56 2.47 -15.05 -6.90
CA GLU A 56 2.36 -14.44 -5.58
C GLU A 56 3.45 -13.40 -5.27
N LYS A 57 4.05 -12.81 -6.31
CA LYS A 57 5.09 -11.77 -6.16
C LYS A 57 4.48 -10.39 -6.13
N ILE A 58 5.18 -9.49 -5.44
CA ILE A 58 4.88 -8.06 -5.47
C ILE A 58 5.42 -7.48 -6.76
N GLU A 59 4.54 -6.94 -7.60
CA GLU A 59 4.88 -6.26 -8.86
C GLU A 59 5.03 -4.75 -8.66
N GLY A 60 4.40 -4.18 -7.64
CA GLY A 60 4.41 -2.73 -7.44
C GLY A 60 3.96 -2.26 -6.06
N LEU A 61 4.33 -1.01 -5.77
CA LEU A 61 3.90 -0.27 -4.60
C LEU A 61 3.64 1.18 -5.01
N ASN A 62 2.43 1.66 -4.72
CA ASN A 62 2.02 3.04 -4.95
C ASN A 62 1.67 3.69 -3.61
N VAL A 63 2.06 4.95 -3.42
CA VAL A 63 1.80 5.69 -2.18
C VAL A 63 0.99 6.94 -2.51
N PHE A 64 -0.14 7.10 -1.83
CA PHE A 64 -1.08 8.20 -2.04
C PHE A 64 -1.10 9.10 -0.81
N GLN A 65 -0.64 10.34 -0.96
CA GLN A 65 -0.58 11.32 0.13
C GLN A 65 -1.96 11.73 0.65
N ASN A 66 -2.99 11.68 -0.20
CA ASN A 66 -4.32 12.18 0.11
C ASN A 66 -5.36 11.06 0.04
N ASN A 67 -6.20 10.94 1.07
CA ASN A 67 -7.34 10.02 1.06
C ASN A 67 -8.51 10.55 0.22
N ALA A 68 -8.40 11.77 -0.33
CA ALA A 68 -9.46 12.46 -1.08
C ALA A 68 -9.99 11.70 -2.31
N ALA A 69 -9.28 10.69 -2.83
CA ALA A 69 -9.82 9.83 -3.89
C ALA A 69 -10.92 8.87 -3.39
N TYR A 70 -11.09 8.73 -2.07
CA TYR A 70 -12.00 7.80 -1.42
C TYR A 70 -12.89 8.45 -0.35
N GLU A 71 -12.82 9.78 -0.19
CA GLU A 71 -13.81 10.54 0.58
C GLU A 71 -15.09 10.63 -0.26
N LYS A 72 -16.02 9.71 0.02
CA LYS A 72 -17.40 9.76 -0.47
C LYS A 72 -18.25 10.66 0.42
#